data_AF-A0A9E5Y9A2-F1
#
_entry.id   AF-A0A9E5Y9A2-F1
#
_cell.length_a   1.000
_cell.length_b   1.000
_cell.length_c   1.000
_cell.angle_alpha   90.00
_cell.angle_beta   90.00
_cell.angle_gamma   90.00
#
_symmetry.space_group_name_H-M   'P 1'
#
loop_
_entity.id
_entity.type
_entity.pdbx_description
1 polymer ?
#
loop_
_entity_poly.entity_id
_entity_poly.type
_entity_poly.pdbx_seq_one_letter_code
_entity_poly.pdbx_strand_id
1 'polypeptide(L)' 'MVQNLDGSTLKGIKEMARKLDVPVSWLYSRTRTKDIPHYKLGKYVKFNEQEVLEWIEKRQGQYE' A
#
# COMPACT_ATOMS: atom_id res chain seq x y z
N MET A 1 22.42 -3.47 3.51
CA MET A 1 21.43 -2.42 3.15
C MET A 1 20.21 -2.64 4.02
N VAL A 2 20.16 -1.99 5.18
CA VAL A 2 19.01 -2.05 6.08
C VAL A 2 18.06 -0.92 5.67
N GLN A 3 16.82 -1.24 5.31
CA GLN A 3 15.81 -0.21 5.05
C GLN A 3 15.13 0.15 6.37
N ASN A 4 15.07 1.46 6.59
CA ASN A 4 14.74 2.12 7.84
C ASN A 4 13.34 1.76 8.38
N LEU A 5 13.29 1.64 9.71
CA LEU A 5 12.11 1.56 10.55
C LEU A 5 11.54 2.98 10.73
N ASP A 6 10.82 3.49 9.74
CA ASP A 6 10.11 4.76 9.85
C ASP A 6 8.60 4.49 9.84
N GLY A 7 8.02 4.20 11.02
CA GLY A 7 6.59 3.92 11.21
C GLY A 7 5.63 5.07 10.90
N SER A 8 6.01 6.04 10.06
CA SER A 8 5.16 7.16 9.64
C SER A 8 5.47 7.69 8.24
N THR A 9 6.25 6.96 7.42
CA THR A 9 6.66 7.48 6.10
C THR A 9 5.70 7.05 5.00
N LEU A 10 4.92 8.00 4.48
CA LEU A 10 4.06 7.83 3.31
C LEU A 10 4.84 7.30 2.09
N LYS A 11 4.54 6.07 1.68
CA LYS A 11 5.20 5.35 0.62
C LYS A 11 4.54 5.59 -0.73
N GLY A 12 5.33 5.70 -1.79
CA GLY A 12 4.80 5.81 -3.16
C GLY A 12 4.33 4.47 -3.70
N ILE A 13 3.58 4.48 -4.81
CA ILE A 13 3.03 3.26 -5.41
C ILE A 13 4.09 2.19 -5.74
N LYS A 14 5.26 2.59 -6.26
CA LYS A 14 6.35 1.67 -6.57
C LYS A 14 7.01 1.08 -5.32
N GLU A 15 7.08 1.86 -4.25
CA GLU A 15 7.70 1.43 -3.00
C GLU A 15 6.79 0.47 -2.24
N MET A 16 5.48 0.77 -2.17
CA MET A 16 4.51 -0.17 -1.61
C MET A 16 4.41 -1.45 -2.40
N ALA A 17 4.41 -1.38 -3.73
CA ALA A 17 4.38 -2.58 -4.56
C ALA A 17 5.57 -3.50 -4.26
N ARG A 18 6.77 -2.94 -4.11
CA ARG A 18 7.96 -3.72 -3.70
C ARG A 18 7.84 -4.26 -2.28
N LYS A 19 7.31 -3.49 -1.33
CA LYS A 19 7.15 -3.94 0.06
C LYS A 19 6.17 -5.10 0.19
N LEU A 20 5.07 -5.04 -0.56
CA LEU A 20 4.05 -6.08 -0.60
C LEU A 20 4.42 -7.26 -1.51
N ASP A 21 5.57 -7.17 -2.20
CA ASP A 21 6.00 -8.11 -3.24
C ASP A 21 4.92 -8.35 -4.32
N VAL A 22 4.18 -7.30 -4.70
CA VAL A 22 3.13 -7.35 -5.72
C VAL A 22 3.46 -6.50 -6.94
N PRO A 23 2.91 -6.82 -8.12
CA PRO A 23 3.02 -5.95 -9.29
C PRO A 23 2.44 -4.56 -9.03
N VAL A 24 3.12 -3.51 -9.53
CA VAL A 24 2.63 -2.13 -9.44
C VAL A 24 1.24 -1.96 -10.09
N SER A 25 0.98 -2.72 -11.17
CA SER A 25 -0.32 -2.76 -11.85
C SER A 25 -1.47 -3.27 -10.96
N TRP A 26 -1.17 -4.21 -10.07
CA TRP A 26 -2.13 -4.69 -9.07
C TRP A 26 -2.52 -3.56 -8.12
N LEU A 27 -1.52 -2.83 -7.63
CA LEU A 27 -1.75 -1.70 -6.73
C LEU A 27 -2.50 -0.55 -7.41
N TYR A 28 -2.19 -0.25 -8.68
CA TYR A 28 -2.94 0.71 -9.51
C TYR A 28 -4.41 0.33 -9.67
N SER A 29 -4.69 -0.95 -9.90
CA SER A 29 -6.06 -1.45 -10.05
C SER A 29 -6.86 -1.23 -8.76
N ARG A 30 -6.25 -1.53 -7.60
CA ARG A 30 -6.87 -1.33 -6.28
C ARG A 30 -7.02 0.15 -5.90
N THR A 31 -6.09 1.01 -6.31
CA THR A 31 -6.24 2.45 -6.11
C THR A 31 -7.37 3.01 -6.96
N ARG A 32 -7.56 2.49 -8.18
CA ARG A 32 -8.66 2.92 -9.07
C ARG A 32 -10.03 2.55 -8.51
N THR A 33 -10.16 1.37 -7.91
CA THR A 33 -11.40 0.93 -7.26
C THR A 33 -11.64 1.57 -5.90
N LYS A 34 -10.71 2.40 -5.39
CA LYS A 34 -10.72 2.97 -4.03
C LYS A 34 -10.84 1.90 -2.94
N ASP A 35 -10.47 0.66 -3.26
CA ASP A 35 -10.52 -0.46 -2.34
C ASP A 35 -9.47 -0.33 -1.23
N ILE A 36 -8.28 0.15 -1.61
CA ILE A 36 -7.11 0.23 -0.73
C ILE A 36 -6.96 1.64 -0.14
N PRO A 37 -6.59 1.79 1.15
CA PRO A 37 -6.30 3.08 1.76
C PRO A 37 -5.13 3.77 1.04
N HIS A 38 -5.38 5.00 0.57
CA HIS A 38 -4.39 5.79 -0.16
C HIS A 38 -4.63 7.28 0.05
N TYR A 39 -3.54 8.04 -0.02
CA TYR A 39 -3.49 9.48 0.17
C TYR A 39 -3.11 10.15 -1.14
N LYS A 40 -3.92 11.10 -1.60
CA LYS A 40 -3.61 11.92 -2.78
C LYS A 40 -2.91 13.21 -2.37
N LEU A 41 -1.67 13.39 -2.82
CA LEU A 41 -0.93 14.63 -2.73
C LEU A 41 -0.81 15.24 -4.12
N GLY A 42 -1.87 15.94 -4.53
CA GLY A 42 -2.00 16.48 -5.89
C GLY A 42 -2.00 15.35 -6.94
N LYS A 43 -0.98 15.32 -7.79
CA LYS A 43 -0.80 14.27 -8.82
C LYS A 43 -0.20 12.97 -8.28
N TYR A 44 0.32 12.97 -7.06
CA TYR A 44 0.99 11.82 -6.47
C TYR A 44 0.05 11.04 -5.57
N VAL A 45 0.11 9.72 -5.66
CA VAL A 45 -0.57 8.82 -4.72
C VAL A 45 0.45 8.21 -3.78
N LYS A 46 0.16 8.35 -2.49
CA LYS A 46 0.92 7.83 -1.38
C LYS A 46 0.08 6.84 -0.59
N PHE A 47 0.75 6.02 0.18
CA PHE A 47 0.17 4.95 0.97
C PHE A 47 0.81 4.96 2.33
N ASN A 48 -0.01 4.81 3.36
CA ASN A 48 0.48 4.48 4.68
C ASN A 48 0.66 2.96 4.73
N GLU A 49 1.85 2.51 5.08
CA GLU A 49 2.16 1.09 5.18
C GLU A 49 1.26 0.38 6.19
N GLN A 50 1.08 0.96 7.37
CA GLN A 50 0.33 0.33 8.45
C GLN A 50 -1.14 0.13 8.04
N GLU A 51 -1.79 1.17 7.51
CA GLU A 51 -3.18 1.07 7.07
C GLU A 51 -3.36 0.07 5.92
N VAL A 52 -2.38 -0.01 5.01
CA VAL A 52 -2.43 -0.98 3.92
C VAL A 52 -2.28 -2.40 4.46
N LEU A 53 -1.35 -2.65 5.38
CA LEU A 53 -1.17 -3.96 6.01
C LEU A 53 -2.42 -4.38 6.79
N GLU A 54 -2.97 -3.50 7.64
CA GLU A 54 -4.21 -3.75 8.38
C GLU A 54 -5.39 -4.04 7.44
N TRP A 55 -5.46 -3.34 6.30
CA TRP A 55 -6.48 -3.60 5.28
C TRP A 55 -6.30 -4.96 4.61
N ILE A 56 -5.05 -5.38 4.34
CA ILE A 56 -4.76 -6.72 3.80
C ILE A 56 -5.18 -7.78 4.82
N GLU A 57 -4.79 -7.64 6.09
CA GLU A 57 -5.12 -8.59 7.16
C GLU A 57 -6.64 -8.77 7.30
N LYS A 58 -7.40 -7.67 7.31
CA LYS A 58 -8.88 -7.69 7.33
C LYS A 58 -9.50 -8.44 6.15
N ARG A 59 -8.82 -8.49 5.00
CA ARG A 59 -9.30 -9.21 3.80
C ARG A 59 -8.77 -10.64 3.69
N GLN A 60 -7.59 -10.94 4.22
CA GLN A 60 -7.00 -12.28 4.20
C GLN A 60 -7.71 -13.22 5.19
N GLY A 61 -8.25 -12.71 6.29
CA GLY A 61 -9.14 -13.46 7.19
C GLY A 61 -10.50 -13.87 6.60
N GLN A 62 -10.70 -13.73 5.28
CA GLN A 62 -11.88 -14.22 4.56
C GLN A 62 -11.59 -15.45 3.67
N TYR A 63 -10.38 -16.00 3.73
CA TYR A 63 -10.00 -17.25 3.04
C TYR A 63 -9.53 -18.31 4.05
N GLU A 64 -10.32 -18.54 5.09
CA GLU A 64 -10.28 -19.78 5.88
C GLU A 64 -11.15 -20.87 5.22
#